data_AF-A0A511D433-F1
#
_entry.id   AF-A0A511D433-F1
#
_cell.length_a   1.000
_cell.length_b   1.000
_cell.length_c   1.000
_cell.angle_alpha   90.00
_cell.angle_beta   90.00
_cell.angle_gamma   90.00
#
_symmetry.space_group_name_H-M   'P 1'
#
loop_
_entity.id
_entity.type
_entity.pdbx_description
1 polymer ?
#
loop_
_entity_poly.entity_id
_entity_poly.type
_entity_poly.pdbx_seq_one_letter_code
_entity_poly.pdbx_strand_id
1 'polypeptide(L)'
;MSTRMTVNEPGTTAVDSLATWVQAYREACTNRDQWGEIADRAKQQITTHLEQTGAEIGTINGHPAVKWTEVVSRRLNTKALREKDPEIADRYTIETVSRRFALLTPTDTGEQ
;
A
#
# COMPACT_ATOMS: atom_id res chain seq x y z
N MET A 1 -28.80 29.51 4.51
CA MET A 1 -27.89 29.53 5.68
C MET A 1 -26.94 28.34 5.53
N SER A 2 -25.68 28.57 5.14
CA SER A 2 -24.71 27.49 4.98
C SER A 2 -24.00 27.22 6.30
N THR A 3 -24.25 26.05 6.87
CA THR A 3 -23.51 25.51 8.00
C THR A 3 -22.07 25.29 7.59
N ARG A 4 -21.18 26.17 8.08
CA ARG A 4 -19.73 26.03 7.95
C ARG A 4 -19.33 24.82 8.78
N MET A 5 -18.97 23.70 8.14
CA MET A 5 -18.33 22.59 8.84
C MET A 5 -17.01 23.10 9.43
N THR A 6 -16.94 23.21 10.74
CA THR A 6 -15.71 23.52 11.48
C THR A 6 -14.79 22.32 11.34
N VAL A 7 -13.74 22.44 10.52
CA VAL A 7 -12.63 21.49 10.53
C VAL A 7 -11.99 21.60 11.92
N ASN A 8 -12.12 20.54 12.71
CA ASN A 8 -11.48 20.44 14.02
C ASN A 8 -9.97 20.35 13.79
N GLU A 9 -9.19 21.32 14.26
CA GLU A 9 -7.74 21.30 14.14
C GLU A 9 -7.19 20.05 14.86
N PRO A 10 -6.34 19.24 14.21
CA PRO A 10 -5.78 18.07 14.87
C PRO A 10 -4.91 18.54 16.05
N GLY A 11 -5.24 18.06 17.25
CA GLY A 11 -4.43 18.32 18.43
C GLY A 11 -3.02 17.75 18.27
N THR A 12 -2.01 18.56 18.53
CA THR A 12 -0.60 18.15 18.54
C THR A 12 -0.20 17.74 19.96
N THR A 13 0.47 16.59 20.10
CA THR A 13 1.11 16.18 21.35
C THR A 13 2.58 15.91 21.13
N ALA A 14 3.40 16.26 22.12
CA ALA A 14 4.81 15.93 22.15
C ALA A 14 4.99 14.41 22.35
N VAL A 15 5.92 13.80 21.60
CA VAL A 15 6.21 12.36 21.62
C VAL A 15 7.70 12.09 21.89
N ASP A 16 8.41 13.02 22.51
CA ASP A 16 9.86 12.95 22.76
C ASP A 16 10.27 11.68 23.51
N SER A 17 9.43 11.21 24.45
CA SER A 17 9.64 9.96 25.19
C SER A 17 9.62 8.71 24.30
N LEU A 18 9.09 8.82 23.08
CA LEU A 18 9.02 7.74 22.09
C LEU A 18 10.07 7.90 20.97
N ALA A 19 10.98 8.86 21.07
CA ALA A 19 11.98 9.14 20.03
C ALA A 19 12.78 7.89 19.62
N THR A 20 13.18 7.06 20.60
CA THR A 20 13.87 5.78 20.34
C THR A 20 13.04 4.83 19.49
N TRP A 21 11.73 4.74 19.76
CA TRP A 21 10.81 3.88 19.00
C TRP A 21 10.54 4.41 17.59
N VAL A 22 10.44 5.73 17.44
CA VAL A 22 10.32 6.37 16.12
C VAL A 22 11.56 6.05 15.27
N GLN A 23 12.75 6.14 15.86
CA GLN A 23 13.99 5.84 15.15
C GLN A 23 14.13 4.36 14.80
N ALA A 24 13.84 3.45 15.75
CA ALA A 24 13.82 2.02 15.48
C ALA A 24 12.83 1.65 14.35
N TYR A 25 11.65 2.30 14.34
CA TYR A 25 10.65 2.09 13.28
C TYR A 25 11.13 2.63 11.92
N ARG A 26 11.84 3.77 11.88
CA ARG A 26 12.47 4.29 10.66
C ARG A 26 13.46 3.28 10.08
N GLU A 27 14.40 2.81 10.90
CA GLU A 27 15.41 1.84 10.48
C GLU A 27 14.79 0.52 10.01
N ALA A 28 13.76 0.04 10.72
CA ALA A 28 13.02 -1.14 10.31
C ALA A 28 12.33 -0.96 8.95
N CYS A 29 11.76 0.22 8.67
CA CYS A 29 11.18 0.52 7.36
C CYS A 29 12.25 0.54 6.27
N THR A 30 13.37 1.23 6.46
CA THR A 30 14.48 1.25 5.51
C THR A 30 14.97 -0.16 5.18
N ASN A 31 15.20 -0.99 6.20
CA ASN A 31 15.65 -2.36 6.00
C ASN A 31 14.59 -3.19 5.25
N ARG A 32 13.31 -3.05 5.62
CA ARG A 32 12.21 -3.72 4.92
C ARG A 32 12.17 -3.33 3.44
N ASP A 33 12.34 -2.06 3.14
CA ASP A 33 12.29 -1.56 1.77
C ASP A 33 13.47 -2.13 0.95
N GLN A 34 14.68 -2.15 1.51
CA GLN A 34 15.85 -2.78 0.90
C GLN A 34 15.63 -4.28 0.61
N TRP A 35 15.16 -5.04 1.60
CA TRP A 35 14.86 -6.47 1.40
C TRP A 35 13.69 -6.68 0.43
N GLY A 36 12.73 -5.74 0.41
CA GLY A 36 11.62 -5.70 -0.53
C GLY A 36 12.10 -5.59 -1.97
N GLU A 37 13.01 -4.66 -2.26
CA GLU A 37 13.59 -4.49 -3.60
C GLU A 37 14.32 -5.75 -4.08
N ILE A 38 15.07 -6.41 -3.19
CA ILE A 38 15.77 -7.67 -3.50
C ILE A 38 14.75 -8.78 -3.81
N ALA A 39 13.71 -8.91 -2.98
CA ALA A 39 12.67 -9.91 -3.16
C ALA A 39 11.88 -9.68 -4.47
N ASP A 40 11.54 -8.44 -4.79
CA ASP A 40 10.84 -8.07 -6.02
C ASP A 40 11.67 -8.38 -7.25
N ARG A 41 12.97 -8.07 -7.23
CA ARG A 41 13.88 -8.42 -8.31
C ARG A 41 13.99 -9.94 -8.50
N ALA A 42 14.13 -10.70 -7.42
CA ALA A 42 14.19 -12.16 -7.48
C ALA A 42 12.88 -12.74 -8.03
N LYS A 43 11.73 -12.26 -7.54
CA LYS A 43 10.40 -12.64 -8.03
C LYS A 43 10.28 -12.38 -9.53
N GLN A 44 10.65 -11.19 -10.01
CA GLN A 44 10.58 -10.85 -11.42
C GLN A 44 11.39 -11.81 -12.29
N GLN A 45 12.60 -12.18 -11.86
CA GLN A 45 13.44 -13.14 -12.58
C GLN A 45 12.77 -14.52 -12.66
N ILE A 46 12.22 -14.99 -11.54
CA ILE A 46 11.52 -16.27 -11.46
C ILE A 46 10.27 -16.28 -12.35
N THR A 47 9.40 -15.27 -12.24
CA THR A 47 8.16 -15.20 -13.03
C THR A 47 8.46 -15.05 -14.51
N THR A 48 9.43 -14.22 -14.90
CA THR A 48 9.86 -14.09 -16.31
C THR A 48 10.29 -15.43 -16.89
N HIS A 49 11.04 -16.23 -16.13
CA HIS A 49 11.44 -17.57 -16.58
C HIS A 49 10.26 -18.53 -16.71
N LEU A 50 9.34 -18.53 -15.74
CA LEU A 50 8.12 -19.35 -15.78
C LEU A 50 7.20 -18.97 -16.95
N GLU A 51 7.04 -17.68 -17.23
CA GLU A 51 6.28 -17.19 -18.38
C GLU A 51 6.90 -17.61 -19.71
N GLN A 52 8.22 -17.46 -19.87
CA GLN A 52 8.93 -17.85 -21.10
C GLN A 52 8.83 -19.35 -21.40
N THR A 53 8.77 -20.18 -20.36
CA THR A 53 8.63 -21.63 -20.48
C THR A 53 7.18 -22.10 -20.53
N GLY A 54 6.22 -21.21 -20.26
CA GLY A 54 4.81 -21.56 -20.09
C GLY A 54 4.54 -22.47 -18.90
N ALA A 55 5.45 -22.50 -17.91
CA ALA A 55 5.34 -23.37 -16.75
C ALA A 55 4.65 -22.67 -15.57
N GLU A 56 3.70 -23.35 -14.94
CA GLU A 56 3.07 -22.84 -13.71
C GLU A 56 3.81 -23.25 -12.43
N ILE A 57 4.72 -24.23 -12.50
CA ILE A 57 5.45 -24.74 -11.34
C ILE A 57 6.96 -24.74 -11.61
N GLY A 58 7.70 -24.03 -10.76
CA GLY A 58 9.16 -24.09 -10.70
C GLY A 58 9.62 -25.09 -9.65
N THR A 59 10.58 -25.95 -9.98
CA THR A 59 11.16 -26.94 -9.06
C THR A 59 12.63 -26.65 -8.75
N ILE A 60 13.06 -27.00 -7.54
CA ILE A 60 14.47 -27.01 -7.11
C ILE A 60 14.78 -28.43 -6.63
N ASN A 61 15.80 -29.07 -7.19
CA ASN A 61 16.16 -30.46 -6.89
C ASN A 61 14.98 -31.44 -7.04
N GLY A 62 14.10 -31.21 -8.03
CA GLY A 62 12.91 -32.05 -8.26
C GLY A 62 11.73 -31.77 -7.32
N HIS A 63 11.87 -30.86 -6.34
CA HIS A 63 10.80 -30.48 -5.44
C HIS A 63 10.16 -29.15 -5.87
N PRO A 64 8.81 -29.03 -5.87
CA PRO A 64 8.13 -27.78 -6.21
C PRO A 64 8.49 -26.69 -5.20
N ALA A 65 8.96 -25.55 -5.72
CA ALA A 65 9.42 -24.41 -4.93
C ALA A 65 8.60 -23.14 -5.20
N VAL A 66 8.06 -22.99 -6.42
CA VAL A 66 7.30 -21.79 -6.82
C VAL A 66 6.08 -22.21 -7.65
N LYS A 67 4.95 -21.53 -7.42
CA LYS A 67 3.75 -21.63 -8.25
C LYS A 67 3.41 -20.27 -8.84
N TRP A 68 3.22 -20.23 -10.16
CA TRP A 68 2.78 -19.07 -10.93
C TRP A 68 1.44 -19.40 -11.59
N THR A 69 0.41 -18.62 -11.27
CA THR A 69 -0.95 -18.87 -11.76
C THR A 69 -1.60 -17.55 -12.11
N GLU A 70 -2.28 -17.51 -13.25
CA GLU A 70 -3.06 -16.35 -13.67
C GLU A 70 -4.28 -16.19 -12.76
N VAL A 71 -4.42 -15.01 -12.15
CA VAL A 71 -5.57 -14.66 -11.31
C VAL A 71 -6.32 -13.51 -11.94
N VAL A 72 -7.53 -13.78 -12.43
CA VAL A 72 -8.41 -12.74 -12.98
C VAL A 72 -9.22 -12.11 -11.86
N SER A 73 -8.84 -10.90 -11.45
CA SER A 73 -9.62 -10.08 -10.52
C SER A 73 -10.67 -9.27 -11.27
N ARG A 74 -11.94 -9.40 -10.87
CA ARG A 74 -13.04 -8.57 -11.36
C ARG A 74 -13.44 -7.61 -10.25
N ARG A 75 -13.29 -6.31 -10.51
CA ARG A 75 -13.70 -5.24 -9.59
C ARG A 75 -14.81 -4.40 -10.21
N LEU A 76 -15.75 -3.96 -9.38
CA LEU A 76 -16.76 -2.99 -9.78
C LEU A 76 -16.07 -1.67 -10.14
N ASN A 77 -16.38 -1.13 -11.32
CA ASN A 77 -15.90 0.19 -11.71
C ASN A 77 -16.73 1.26 -10.99
N THR A 78 -16.34 1.58 -9.76
CA THR A 78 -17.03 2.54 -8.89
C THR A 78 -17.07 3.94 -9.48
N LYS A 79 -16.05 4.33 -10.26
CA LYS A 79 -16.03 5.63 -10.96
C LYS A 79 -17.13 5.68 -12.02
N ALA A 80 -17.18 4.68 -12.91
CA ALA A 80 -18.20 4.61 -13.94
C ALA A 80 -19.61 4.46 -13.35
N LEU A 81 -19.75 3.73 -12.24
CA LEU A 81 -21.02 3.62 -11.53
C LEU A 81 -21.48 4.97 -10.94
N ARG A 82 -20.57 5.73 -10.30
CA ARG A 82 -20.90 7.07 -9.79
C ARG A 82 -21.26 8.05 -10.91
N GLU A 83 -20.65 7.93 -12.08
CA GLU A 83 -20.93 8.78 -13.24
C GLU A 83 -22.29 8.47 -13.89
N LYS A 84 -22.65 7.18 -14.00
CA LYS A 84 -23.90 6.75 -14.63
C LYS A 84 -25.09 6.73 -13.69
N ASP A 85 -24.90 6.25 -12.47
CA ASP A 85 -25.96 5.97 -11.50
C ASP A 85 -25.52 6.43 -10.08
N PRO A 86 -25.40 7.75 -9.84
CA PRO A 86 -24.90 8.28 -8.57
C PRO A 86 -25.78 7.88 -7.37
N GLU A 87 -27.10 7.83 -7.53
CA GLU A 87 -28.03 7.43 -6.47
C GLU A 87 -27.80 5.98 -6.01
N ILE A 88 -27.49 5.08 -6.94
CA ILE A 88 -27.18 3.68 -6.64
C ILE A 88 -25.81 3.62 -5.96
N ALA A 89 -24.82 4.32 -6.49
CA ALA A 89 -23.48 4.35 -5.91
C ALA A 89 -23.51 4.82 -4.45
N ASP A 90 -24.25 5.87 -4.13
CA ASP A 90 -24.35 6.42 -2.78
C ASP A 90 -25.16 5.51 -1.85
N ARG A 91 -26.25 4.89 -2.34
CA ARG A 91 -27.05 3.93 -1.55
C ARG A 91 -26.23 2.76 -1.01
N TYR A 92 -25.23 2.32 -1.76
CA TYR A 92 -24.38 1.18 -1.39
C TYR A 92 -22.99 1.59 -0.90
N THR A 93 -22.73 2.90 -0.74
CA THR A 93 -21.49 3.38 -0.13
C THR A 93 -21.65 3.49 1.38
N ILE A 94 -20.76 2.83 2.13
CA ILE A 94 -20.67 2.99 3.58
C ILE A 94 -19.44 3.85 3.89
N GLU A 95 -19.65 4.93 4.63
CA GLU A 95 -18.54 5.73 5.14
C GLU A 95 -17.86 4.98 6.30
N THR A 96 -16.55 4.77 6.18
CA THR A 96 -15.74 4.16 7.24
C THR A 96 -14.57 5.08 7.55
N VAL A 97 -14.47 5.50 8.82
CA VAL A 97 -13.36 6.33 9.29
C VAL A 97 -12.24 5.42 9.77
N SER A 98 -11.07 5.51 9.14
CA SER A 98 -9.84 4.83 9.57
C SER A 98 -8.73 5.85 9.85
N ARG A 99 -7.85 5.53 10.80
CA ARG A 99 -6.66 6.34 11.09
C ARG A 99 -5.47 5.75 10.34
N ARG A 100 -4.80 6.58 9.55
CA ARG A 100 -3.55 6.20 8.90
C ARG A 100 -2.36 6.56 9.78
N PHE A 101 -1.43 5.63 9.94
CA PHE A 101 -0.13 5.91 10.51
C PHE A 101 0.83 6.26 9.38
N ALA A 102 1.54 7.37 9.50
CA ALA A 102 2.57 7.78 8.56
C ALA A 102 3.73 8.42 9.33
N LEU A 103 4.96 8.01 9.01
CA LEU A 103 6.12 8.78 9.45
C LEU A 103 6.24 10.02 8.58
N LEU A 104 6.37 11.18 9.23
CA LEU A 104 6.77 12.38 8.53
C LEU A 104 8.30 12.33 8.35
N THR A 105 8.74 12.37 7.10
CA THR A 105 10.13 12.72 6.79
C THR A 105 10.27 14.22 6.99
N PRO A 106 11.35 14.70 7.63
CA PRO A 106 11.66 16.12 7.57
C PRO A 106 11.87 16.43 6.10
N THR A 107 10.88 17.07 5.48
CA THR A 107 11.07 17.62 4.15
C THR A 107 12.07 18.76 4.35
N ASP A 108 13.17 18.70 3.63
CA ASP A 108 14.19 19.75 3.58
C ASP A 108 13.48 21.09 3.36
N THR A 109 13.32 21.87 4.43
CA THR A 109 12.94 23.26 4.34
C THR A 109 14.14 23.95 3.73
N GLY A 110 14.17 24.02 2.41
CA GLY A 110 15.14 24.80 1.66
C GLY A 110 15.03 26.26 2.10
N GLU A 111 15.86 26.65 3.07
CA GLU A 111 16.28 28.02 3.25
C GLU A 111 17.34 28.29 2.18
N GLN A 112 16.92 29.08 1.17
CA GLN A 112 17.83 29.85 0.32
C GLN A 112 18.33 31.06 1.10
#